data_AF-B4NUI7-F1
#
_entry.id   AF-B4NUI7-F1
#
_cell.length_a   1.000
_cell.length_b   1.000
_cell.length_c   1.000
_cell.angle_alpha   90.00
_cell.angle_beta   90.00
_cell.angle_gamma   90.00
#
_symmetry.space_group_name_H-M   'P 1'
#
loop_
_entity.id
_entity.type
_entity.pdbx_description
1 polymer ?
#
loop_
_entity_poly.entity_id
_entity_poly.type
_entity_poly.pdbx_seq_one_letter_code
_entity_poly.pdbx_strand_id
1 'polypeptide(L)'
;MKPEWVKKTRAVMEEIGQKPVTLSREIEGFALNRIQYAILNETWRLVEAGILNVKDIDSVMSNGLGPRYAFLGPLETAHLNAEGMANYFERYSKTIYAVSETMGPTPKMEGPVAVEVAKQLGEMVPLDQLAQRRNYRDNCLTQLSILKSKLNQ
;
A
#
# COMPACT_ATOMS: atom_id res chain seq x y z
N MET A 1 -10.22 -22.31 -13.58
CA MET A 1 -9.30 -23.10 -12.73
C MET A 1 -10.11 -24.06 -11.88
N LYS A 2 -9.76 -25.35 -11.80
CA LYS A 2 -10.54 -26.30 -10.98
C LYS A 2 -10.34 -25.98 -9.47
N PRO A 3 -11.40 -25.98 -8.64
CA PRO A 3 -11.28 -25.63 -7.21
C PRO A 3 -10.29 -26.48 -6.42
N GLU A 4 -10.11 -27.74 -6.83
CA GLU A 4 -9.13 -28.68 -6.23
C GLU A 4 -7.68 -28.19 -6.32
N TRP A 5 -7.30 -27.58 -7.45
CA TRP A 5 -5.94 -27.06 -7.63
C TRP A 5 -5.69 -25.85 -6.74
N VAL A 6 -6.67 -24.98 -6.60
CA VAL A 6 -6.58 -23.81 -5.71
C VAL A 6 -6.35 -24.24 -4.28
N LYS A 7 -7.11 -25.23 -3.80
CA LYS A 7 -6.97 -25.78 -2.46
C LYS A 7 -5.60 -26.44 -2.26
N LYS A 8 -5.15 -27.26 -3.21
CA LYS A 8 -3.85 -27.93 -3.13
C LYS A 8 -2.69 -26.93 -3.12
N THR A 9 -2.70 -25.94 -4.01
CA THR A 9 -1.68 -24.89 -4.06
C THR A 9 -1.67 -24.04 -2.78
N ARG A 10 -2.85 -23.69 -2.25
CA ARG A 10 -2.96 -22.99 -0.96
C ARG A 10 -2.29 -23.78 0.16
N ALA A 11 -2.60 -25.06 0.28
CA ALA A 11 -2.02 -25.93 1.31
C ALA A 11 -0.49 -26.00 1.21
N VAL A 12 0.06 -26.19 0.00
CA VAL A 12 1.52 -26.20 -0.22
C VAL A 12 2.17 -24.88 0.17
N MET A 13 1.55 -23.74 -0.16
CA MET A 13 2.08 -22.43 0.21
C MET A 13 2.05 -22.21 1.73
N GLU A 14 0.99 -22.63 2.40
CA GLU A 14 0.88 -22.58 3.86
C GLU A 14 1.92 -23.48 4.55
N GLU A 15 2.18 -24.67 4.01
CA GLU A 15 3.19 -25.62 4.52
C GLU A 15 4.61 -25.03 4.52
N ILE A 16 4.98 -24.25 3.51
CA ILE A 16 6.28 -23.57 3.43
C ILE A 16 6.29 -22.20 4.13
N GLY A 17 5.27 -21.89 4.94
CA GLY A 17 5.18 -20.66 5.75
C GLY A 17 4.76 -19.40 4.98
N GLN A 18 4.30 -19.53 3.74
CA GLN A 18 3.74 -18.40 2.99
C GLN A 18 2.30 -18.09 3.45
N LYS A 19 1.82 -16.89 3.14
CA LYS A 19 0.45 -16.43 3.45
C LYS A 19 -0.38 -16.26 2.17
N PRO A 20 -0.84 -17.36 1.54
CA PRO A 20 -1.54 -17.28 0.26
C PRO A 20 -2.90 -16.58 0.38
N VAL A 21 -3.25 -15.78 -0.63
CA VAL A 21 -4.57 -15.16 -0.80
C VAL A 21 -5.25 -15.77 -2.02
N THR A 22 -6.55 -16.07 -1.92
CA THR A 22 -7.33 -16.65 -3.01
C THR A 22 -8.29 -15.61 -3.56
N LEU A 23 -8.20 -15.36 -4.86
CA LEU A 23 -9.19 -14.56 -5.58
C LEU A 23 -10.36 -15.45 -6.01
N SER A 24 -11.58 -14.94 -5.88
CA SER A 24 -12.79 -15.66 -6.33
C SER A 24 -12.91 -15.69 -7.86
N ARG A 25 -12.31 -14.71 -8.54
CA ARG A 25 -12.19 -14.62 -9.99
C ARG A 25 -10.93 -13.85 -10.36
N GLU A 26 -10.47 -14.03 -11.59
CA GLU A 26 -9.40 -13.23 -12.15
C GLU A 26 -9.85 -11.78 -12.37
N ILE A 27 -8.96 -10.85 -12.05
CA ILE A 27 -9.11 -9.42 -12.32
C ILE A 27 -7.76 -8.85 -12.72
N GLU A 28 -7.76 -7.84 -13.57
CA GLU A 28 -6.53 -7.16 -13.98
C GLU A 28 -5.83 -6.50 -12.78
N GLY A 29 -4.53 -6.77 -12.67
CA GLY A 29 -3.67 -6.28 -11.59
C GLY A 29 -3.76 -7.08 -10.27
N PHE A 30 -4.59 -8.12 -10.18
CA PHE A 30 -4.84 -8.85 -8.93
C PHE A 30 -5.25 -7.90 -7.77
N ALA A 31 -5.28 -8.37 -6.52
CA ALA A 31 -5.66 -7.52 -5.40
C ALA A 31 -4.56 -6.53 -4.99
N LEU A 32 -3.29 -6.98 -4.94
CA LEU A 32 -2.18 -6.20 -4.43
C LEU A 32 -1.94 -4.92 -5.26
N ASN A 33 -1.81 -5.05 -6.59
CA ASN A 33 -1.53 -3.87 -7.41
C ASN A 33 -2.70 -2.90 -7.43
N ARG A 34 -3.95 -3.38 -7.35
CA ARG A 34 -5.12 -2.48 -7.31
C ARG A 34 -5.13 -1.59 -6.07
N ILE A 35 -4.79 -2.14 -4.90
CA ILE A 35 -4.65 -1.36 -3.67
C ILE A 35 -3.45 -0.41 -3.78
N GLN A 36 -2.32 -0.90 -4.28
CA GLN A 36 -1.13 -0.07 -4.47
C GLN A 36 -1.39 1.11 -5.43
N TYR A 37 -2.08 0.88 -6.54
CA TYR A 37 -2.39 1.91 -7.53
C TYR A 37 -3.43 2.90 -7.04
N ALA A 38 -4.36 2.50 -6.16
CA ALA A 38 -5.26 3.45 -5.51
C ALA A 38 -4.47 4.47 -4.67
N ILE A 39 -3.46 4.01 -3.91
CA ILE A 39 -2.55 4.88 -3.15
C ILE A 39 -1.71 5.72 -4.11
N LEU A 40 -1.14 5.12 -5.16
CA LEU A 40 -0.29 5.83 -6.11
C LEU A 40 -1.05 6.93 -6.87
N ASN A 41 -2.30 6.68 -7.25
CA ASN A 41 -3.14 7.66 -7.93
C ASN A 41 -3.45 8.86 -7.03
N GLU A 42 -3.72 8.64 -5.74
CA GLU A 42 -4.02 9.74 -4.83
C GLU A 42 -2.77 10.54 -4.48
N THR A 43 -1.66 9.85 -4.18
CA THR A 43 -0.37 10.53 -3.96
C THR A 43 0.05 11.36 -5.17
N TRP A 44 -0.15 10.85 -6.38
CA TRP A 44 0.08 11.63 -7.60
C TRP A 44 -0.77 12.89 -7.66
N ARG A 45 -2.09 12.79 -7.42
CA ARG A 45 -2.98 13.96 -7.43
C ARG A 45 -2.55 15.02 -6.43
N LEU A 46 -2.12 14.61 -5.23
CA LEU A 46 -1.66 15.54 -4.20
C LEU A 46 -0.36 16.26 -4.61
N VAL A 47 0.56 15.58 -5.29
CA VAL A 47 1.78 16.22 -5.83
C VAL A 47 1.46 17.13 -7.01
N GLU A 48 0.63 16.66 -7.94
CA GLU A 48 0.21 17.44 -9.12
C GLU A 48 -0.53 18.72 -8.72
N ALA A 49 -1.37 18.67 -7.69
CA ALA A 49 -2.06 19.82 -7.13
C ALA A 49 -1.16 20.72 -6.26
N GLY A 50 0.12 20.37 -6.07
CA GLY A 50 1.07 21.13 -5.24
C GLY A 50 0.73 21.11 -3.74
N ILE A 51 -0.09 20.17 -3.27
CA ILE A 51 -0.51 20.07 -1.87
C ILE A 51 0.66 19.56 -1.02
N LEU A 52 1.45 18.62 -1.55
CA LEU A 52 2.66 18.10 -0.91
C LEU A 52 3.73 17.80 -1.96
N ASN A 53 5.00 17.94 -1.58
CA ASN A 53 6.12 17.45 -2.37
C ASN A 53 6.31 15.93 -2.19
N VAL A 54 7.17 15.31 -3.00
CA VAL A 54 7.42 13.85 -2.97
C VAL A 54 7.89 13.38 -1.60
N LYS A 55 8.81 14.12 -0.96
CA LYS A 55 9.38 13.75 0.35
C LYS A 55 8.32 13.73 1.46
N ASP A 56 7.42 14.70 1.47
CA ASP A 56 6.38 14.81 2.49
C ASP A 56 5.28 13.76 2.26
N ILE A 57 4.92 13.49 0.99
CA ILE A 57 4.03 12.38 0.63
C ILE A 57 4.59 11.04 1.12
N ASP A 58 5.86 10.76 0.84
CA ASP A 58 6.50 9.53 1.30
C ASP A 58 6.53 9.46 2.84
N SER A 59 6.69 10.60 3.52
CA SER A 59 6.68 10.66 4.99
C SER A 59 5.31 10.36 5.59
N VAL A 60 4.21 10.81 4.96
CA VAL A 60 2.83 10.44 5.37
C VAL A 60 2.66 8.92 5.36
N MET A 61 3.25 8.24 4.37
CA MET A 61 3.22 6.79 4.29
C MET A 61 4.22 6.13 5.23
N SER A 62 5.52 6.40 5.12
CA SER A 62 6.56 5.66 5.86
C SER A 62 6.47 5.88 7.38
N ASN A 63 6.04 7.06 7.82
CA ASN A 63 6.03 7.45 9.23
C ASN A 63 4.61 7.57 9.82
N GLY A 64 3.56 7.53 8.98
CA GLY A 64 2.17 7.66 9.40
C GLY A 64 1.31 6.42 9.16
N LEU A 65 0.86 6.21 7.92
CA LEU A 65 -0.06 5.11 7.57
C LEU A 65 0.63 3.75 7.42
N GLY A 66 1.88 3.72 6.96
CA GLY A 66 2.65 2.51 6.70
C GLY A 66 2.92 1.66 7.94
N PRO A 67 3.36 2.23 9.09
CA PRO A 67 3.64 1.44 10.29
C PRO A 67 2.47 0.58 10.75
N ARG A 68 1.23 1.08 10.74
CA ARG A 68 0.05 0.26 11.08
C ARG A 68 -0.23 -0.81 10.03
N TYR A 69 -0.03 -0.51 8.74
CA TYR A 69 -0.21 -1.48 7.65
C TYR A 69 0.89 -2.54 7.56
N ALA A 70 2.02 -2.33 8.24
CA ALA A 70 3.01 -3.38 8.43
C ALA A 70 2.48 -4.52 9.31
N PHE A 71 1.47 -4.28 10.15
CA PHE A 71 0.93 -5.26 11.10
C PHE A 71 -0.51 -5.66 10.79
N LEU A 72 -1.37 -4.71 10.43
CA LEU A 72 -2.81 -4.88 10.27
C LEU A 72 -3.29 -4.52 8.86
N GLY A 73 -4.38 -5.16 8.42
CA GLY A 73 -5.05 -4.76 7.17
C GLY A 73 -5.84 -3.44 7.32
N PRO A 74 -6.26 -2.81 6.21
CA PRO A 74 -7.03 -1.57 6.26
C PRO A 74 -8.39 -1.73 6.93
N LEU A 75 -9.06 -2.87 6.75
CA LEU A 75 -10.37 -3.14 7.37
C LEU A 75 -10.27 -3.38 8.88
N GLU A 76 -9.28 -4.15 9.32
CA GLU A 76 -9.01 -4.38 10.74
C GLU A 76 -8.56 -3.09 11.43
N THR A 77 -7.71 -2.31 10.76
CA THR A 77 -7.34 -0.96 11.23
C THR A 77 -8.57 -0.07 11.40
N ALA A 78 -9.49 -0.07 10.44
CA ALA A 78 -10.74 0.69 10.56
C ALA A 78 -11.61 0.19 11.71
N HIS A 79 -11.73 -1.14 11.87
CA HIS A 79 -12.45 -1.76 12.96
C HIS A 79 -11.92 -1.32 14.34
N LEU A 80 -10.60 -1.23 14.51
CA LEU A 80 -9.93 -0.83 15.76
C LEU A 80 -9.88 0.69 16.00
N ASN A 81 -10.10 1.51 14.97
CA ASN A 81 -10.14 2.98 15.11
C ASN A 81 -11.51 3.49 15.61
N ALA A 82 -12.45 2.60 15.88
CA ALA A 82 -13.75 2.88 16.46
C ALA A 82 -14.17 1.72 17.37
N GLU A 83 -15.38 1.77 17.92
CA GLU A 83 -15.99 0.64 18.64
C GLU A 83 -16.53 -0.40 17.65
N GLY A 84 -15.63 -0.92 16.79
CA GLY A 84 -15.93 -1.83 15.71
C GLY A 84 -16.36 -1.16 14.39
N MET A 85 -16.44 -1.97 13.34
CA MET A 85 -16.66 -1.49 11.97
C MET A 85 -18.03 -0.81 11.77
N ALA A 86 -19.06 -1.28 12.47
CA ALA A 86 -20.39 -0.65 12.40
C ALA A 86 -20.33 0.80 12.90
N ASN A 87 -19.70 1.02 14.05
CA ASN A 87 -19.51 2.37 14.59
C ASN A 87 -18.56 3.22 13.72
N TYR A 88 -17.54 2.59 13.11
CA TYR A 88 -16.67 3.26 12.15
C TYR A 88 -17.48 3.82 10.95
N PHE A 89 -18.43 3.05 10.42
CA PHE A 89 -19.29 3.53 9.33
C PHE A 89 -20.20 4.68 9.76
N GLU A 90 -20.85 4.59 10.92
CA GLU A 90 -21.69 5.67 11.44
C GLU A 90 -20.93 7.00 11.55
N ARG A 91 -19.67 6.94 12.00
CA ARG A 91 -18.82 8.12 12.20
C ARG A 91 -18.22 8.66 10.90
N TYR A 92 -17.69 7.77 10.05
CA TYR A 92 -16.75 8.18 9.00
C TYR A 92 -17.27 7.95 7.59
N SER A 93 -18.32 7.16 7.36
CA SER A 93 -18.79 6.86 5.99
C SER A 93 -19.11 8.11 5.17
N LYS A 94 -19.80 9.09 5.76
CA LYS A 94 -20.14 10.36 5.11
C LYS A 94 -18.89 11.17 4.74
N THR A 95 -17.92 11.25 5.64
CA THR A 95 -16.67 11.97 5.40
C THR A 95 -15.81 11.27 4.35
N ILE A 96 -15.67 9.94 4.44
CA ILE A 96 -14.94 9.14 3.45
C ILE A 96 -15.56 9.34 2.06
N TYR A 97 -16.90 9.25 1.95
CA TYR A 97 -17.59 9.52 0.70
C TYR A 97 -17.32 10.94 0.20
N ALA A 98 -17.55 11.96 1.03
CA ALA A 98 -17.38 13.36 0.64
C ALA A 98 -15.95 13.68 0.15
N VAL A 99 -14.92 13.15 0.82
CA VAL A 99 -13.51 13.30 0.40
C VAL A 99 -13.23 12.49 -0.87
N SER A 100 -13.78 11.29 -1.00
CA SER A 100 -13.57 10.45 -2.19
C SER A 100 -14.15 11.11 -3.44
N GLU A 101 -15.28 11.81 -3.32
CA GLU A 101 -15.90 12.54 -4.43
C GLU A 101 -15.07 13.74 -4.91
N THR A 102 -14.13 14.25 -4.10
CA THR A 102 -13.20 15.30 -4.54
C THR A 102 -11.96 14.73 -5.22
N MET A 103 -11.77 13.40 -5.23
CA MET A 103 -10.67 12.79 -5.95
C MET A 103 -10.91 12.94 -7.45
N GLY A 104 -10.00 13.66 -8.11
CA GLY A 104 -10.05 13.88 -9.55
C GLY A 104 -9.94 12.59 -10.39
N PRO A 105 -9.90 12.71 -11.73
CA PRO A 105 -9.80 11.57 -12.63
C PRO A 105 -8.55 10.69 -12.35
N THR A 106 -8.53 9.50 -12.95
CA THR A 106 -7.37 8.60 -12.85
C THR A 106 -6.16 9.27 -13.52
N PRO A 107 -5.05 9.50 -12.79
CA PRO A 107 -3.85 10.11 -13.37
C PRO A 107 -3.18 9.19 -14.38
N LYS A 108 -2.57 9.78 -15.41
CA LYS A 108 -1.77 9.06 -16.41
C LYS A 108 -0.30 8.94 -16.06
N MET A 109 0.15 9.66 -15.03
CA MET A 109 1.54 9.68 -14.56
C MET A 109 2.55 10.09 -15.65
N GLU A 110 2.20 11.12 -16.43
CA GLU A 110 2.96 11.60 -17.58
C GLU A 110 3.16 13.13 -17.54
N GLY A 111 3.91 13.66 -18.50
CA GLY A 111 4.07 15.10 -18.68
C GLY A 111 4.99 15.77 -17.63
N PRO A 112 4.87 17.10 -17.44
CA PRO A 112 5.77 17.87 -16.59
C PRO A 112 5.81 17.41 -15.13
N VAL A 113 4.67 16.96 -14.59
CA VAL A 113 4.59 16.44 -13.22
C VAL A 113 5.44 15.18 -13.06
N ALA A 114 5.46 14.29 -14.06
CA ALA A 114 6.31 13.10 -14.04
C ALA A 114 7.80 13.43 -14.01
N VAL A 115 8.20 14.44 -14.78
CA VAL A 115 9.59 14.92 -14.79
C VAL A 115 9.97 15.48 -13.42
N GLU A 116 9.08 16.27 -12.80
CA GLU A 116 9.34 16.86 -11.49
C GLU A 116 9.37 15.82 -10.37
N VAL A 117 8.44 14.86 -10.36
CA VAL A 117 8.45 13.73 -9.41
C VAL A 117 9.74 12.91 -9.56
N ALA A 118 10.14 12.58 -10.79
CA ALA A 118 11.36 11.84 -11.05
C ALA A 118 12.61 12.59 -10.60
N LYS A 119 12.64 13.92 -10.80
CA LYS A 119 13.72 14.80 -10.32
C LYS A 119 13.81 14.78 -8.79
N GLN A 120 12.71 15.01 -8.07
CA GLN A 120 12.70 14.99 -6.61
C GLN A 120 13.13 13.63 -6.05
N LEU A 121 12.67 12.52 -6.65
CA LEU A 121 13.13 11.18 -6.28
C LEU A 121 14.62 10.99 -6.55
N GLY A 122 15.13 11.50 -7.69
CA GLY A 122 16.54 11.44 -8.04
C GLY A 122 17.43 12.26 -7.11
N GLU A 123 16.93 13.36 -6.56
CA GLU A 123 17.63 14.15 -5.53
C GLU A 123 17.66 13.40 -4.18
N MET A 124 16.59 12.69 -3.83
CA MET A 124 16.51 11.89 -2.60
C MET A 124 17.31 10.59 -2.69
N VAL A 125 17.29 9.94 -3.86
CA VAL A 125 17.96 8.67 -4.15
C VAL A 125 18.55 8.75 -5.56
N PRO A 126 19.80 9.22 -5.69
CA PRO A 126 20.50 9.22 -6.96
C PRO A 126 20.51 7.86 -7.64
N LEU A 127 20.46 7.84 -8.99
CA LEU A 127 20.31 6.60 -9.76
C LEU A 127 21.46 5.60 -9.55
N ASP A 128 22.68 6.10 -9.31
CA ASP A 128 23.86 5.31 -8.98
C ASP A 128 23.81 4.72 -7.55
N GLN A 129 22.98 5.26 -6.66
CA GLN A 129 22.76 4.77 -5.30
C GLN A 129 21.56 3.82 -5.18
N LEU A 130 20.84 3.52 -6.27
CA LEU A 130 19.66 2.65 -6.23
C LEU A 130 19.96 1.28 -5.61
N ALA A 131 21.12 0.69 -5.90
CA ALA A 131 21.52 -0.60 -5.33
C ALA A 131 21.63 -0.52 -3.81
N GLN A 132 22.30 0.52 -3.29
CA GLN A 132 22.44 0.74 -1.85
C GLN A 132 21.08 0.96 -1.18
N ARG A 133 20.20 1.76 -1.79
CA ARG A 133 18.86 2.03 -1.24
C ARG A 133 17.96 0.79 -1.24
N ARG A 134 18.05 -0.06 -2.27
CA ARG A 134 17.36 -1.36 -2.31
C ARG A 134 17.87 -2.30 -1.21
N ASN A 135 19.18 -2.38 -1.01
CA ASN A 135 19.77 -3.17 0.07
C ASN A 135 19.29 -2.70 1.45
N TYR A 136 19.20 -1.38 1.68
CA TYR A 136 18.62 -0.83 2.89
C TYR A 136 17.15 -1.25 3.08
N ARG A 137 16.32 -1.09 2.03
CA ARG A 137 14.90 -1.52 2.05
C ARG A 137 14.77 -3.00 2.38
N ASP A 138 15.56 -3.84 1.72
CA ASP A 138 15.47 -5.30 1.88
C ASP A 138 15.90 -5.71 3.29
N ASN A 139 16.94 -5.09 3.86
CA ASN A 139 17.30 -5.29 5.26
C ASN A 139 16.17 -4.88 6.22
N CYS A 140 15.53 -3.72 6.00
CA CYS A 140 14.36 -3.32 6.80
C CYS A 140 13.22 -4.35 6.72
N LEU A 141 12.95 -4.90 5.53
CA LEU A 141 11.93 -5.94 5.33
C LEU A 141 12.32 -7.25 6.03
N THR A 142 13.59 -7.65 6.01
CA THR A 142 14.08 -8.81 6.77
C THR A 142 13.87 -8.61 8.27
N GLN A 143 14.26 -7.46 8.82
CA GLN A 143 14.07 -7.16 10.24
C GLN A 143 12.58 -7.12 10.63
N LEU A 144 11.73 -6.53 9.78
CA LEU A 144 10.29 -6.53 9.98
C LEU A 144 9.71 -7.95 9.94
N SER A 145 10.18 -8.81 9.03
CA SER A 145 9.76 -10.21 8.98
C SER A 145 10.12 -10.94 10.27
N ILE A 146 11.34 -10.77 10.78
CA ILE A 146 11.78 -11.35 12.05
C ILE A 146 10.91 -10.86 13.21
N LEU A 147 10.65 -9.55 13.27
CA LEU A 147 9.77 -8.97 14.29
C LEU A 147 8.36 -9.56 14.23
N LYS A 148 7.76 -9.63 13.03
CA LYS A 148 6.43 -10.21 12.84
C LYS A 148 6.38 -11.68 13.21
N SER A 149 7.43 -12.46 12.93
CA SER A 149 7.50 -13.85 13.36
C SER A 149 7.51 -13.96 14.89
N LYS A 150 8.23 -13.09 15.60
CA LYS A 150 8.26 -13.07 17.08
C LYS A 150 6.92 -12.67 17.71
N LEU A 151 6.20 -11.73 17.09
CA LEU A 151 4.90 -11.25 17.60
C LEU A 151 3.74 -12.21 17.33
N ASN A 152 3.90 -13.14 16.38
CA ASN A 152 2.88 -14.14 16.02
C ASN A 152 3.23 -15.55 16.56
N GLN A 153 4.31 -15.68 17.35
CA GLN A 153 4.56 -16.83 18.21
C GLN A 153 3.77 -16.66 19.51
#